data_AF-X7XZ65-F1
#
_entry.id   AF-X7XZ65-F1
#
_cell.length_a   1.000
_cell.length_b   1.000
_cell.length_c   1.000
_cell.angle_alpha   90.00
_cell.angle_beta   90.00
_cell.angle_gamma   90.00
#
_symmetry.space_group_name_H-M   'P 1'
#
loop_
_entity.id
_entity.type
_entity.pdbx_description
1 polymer ?
#
loop_
_entity_poly.entity_id
_entity_poly.type
_entity_poly.pdbx_seq_one_letter_code
_entity_poly.pdbx_strand_id
1 'polypeptide(L)' 'MRTSVIDTPAEALRLGFSGSPTILIDGIDPWLPRRPQPAIACRLYPTTDGLPDRQELAAALHAAAVTTPRRQSPQTA' A
#
# COMPACT_ATOMS: atom_id res chain seq x y z
N MET A 1 8.10 -13.14 -8.32
CA MET A 1 8.35 -11.99 -7.43
C MET A 1 9.17 -10.97 -8.20
N ARG A 2 8.69 -9.72 -8.31
CA ARG A 2 9.42 -8.64 -9.00
C ARG A 2 9.83 -7.62 -7.95
N THR A 3 11.06 -7.15 -8.02
CA THR A 3 11.57 -6.07 -7.18
C THR A 3 12.05 -4.93 -8.08
N SER A 4 11.96 -3.71 -7.56
CA SER A 4 12.54 -2.51 -8.15
C SER A 4 13.08 -1.67 -7.01
N VAL A 5 14.26 -1.11 -7.18
CA VAL A 5 14.77 -0.10 -6.26
C VAL A 5 14.01 1.20 -6.51
N ILE A 6 13.82 1.98 -5.44
CA ILE A 6 13.34 3.36 -5.47
C ILE A 6 14.43 4.16 -4.75
N ASP A 7 15.23 4.90 -5.51
CA ASP A 7 16.35 5.68 -4.95
C ASP A 7 16.29 7.16 -5.35
N THR A 8 15.36 7.53 -6.23
CA THR A 8 15.13 8.94 -6.60
C THR A 8 13.76 9.45 -6.16
N PRO A 9 13.64 10.75 -5.85
CA PRO A 9 12.35 11.40 -5.61
C PRO A 9 11.37 11.26 -6.78
N ALA A 10 11.88 11.23 -8.03
CA ALA A 10 11.06 11.07 -9.23
C ALA A 10 10.42 9.67 -9.30
N GLU A 11 11.16 8.62 -8.95
CA GLU A 11 10.61 7.27 -8.84
C GLU A 11 9.61 7.16 -7.70
N ALA A 12 9.90 7.78 -6.55
CA ALA A 12 8.99 7.80 -5.43
C ALA A 12 7.65 8.46 -5.81
N LEU A 13 7.68 9.59 -6.50
CA LEU A 13 6.49 10.26 -7.02
C LEU A 13 5.73 9.37 -8.02
N ARG A 14 6.43 8.81 -9.00
CA ARG A 14 5.83 7.95 -10.04
C ARG A 14 5.13 6.72 -9.46
N LEU A 15 5.66 6.18 -8.37
CA LEU A 15 5.14 4.97 -7.71
C LEU A 15 4.21 5.27 -6.52
N GLY A 16 3.98 6.54 -6.18
CA GLY A 16 3.21 6.92 -4.99
C GLY A 16 3.88 6.52 -3.67
N PHE A 17 5.19 6.33 -3.67
CA PHE A 17 5.96 5.90 -2.51
C PHE A 17 6.11 7.05 -1.51
N SER A 18 5.31 7.01 -0.45
CA SER A 18 5.29 8.04 0.61
C SER A 18 6.28 7.74 1.75
N GLY A 19 7.20 6.80 1.54
CA GLY A 19 8.19 6.34 2.50
C GLY A 19 8.03 4.86 2.89
N SER A 20 9.04 4.30 3.55
CA SER A 20 9.07 2.90 3.99
C SER A 20 8.51 2.73 5.41
N PRO A 21 7.61 1.77 5.68
CA PRO A 21 6.91 0.96 4.69
C PRO A 21 5.80 1.75 3.97
N THR A 22 5.55 1.43 2.70
CA THR A 22 4.33 1.76 1.96
C THR A 22 3.68 0.46 1.53
N ILE A 23 2.45 0.21 1.98
CA ILE A 23 1.69 -1.01 1.67
C ILE A 23 0.51 -0.60 0.80
N LEU A 24 0.40 -1.21 -0.38
CA LEU A 24 -0.71 -1.00 -1.30
C LEU A 24 -1.57 -2.26 -1.33
N ILE A 25 -2.86 -2.11 -1.06
CA ILE A 25 -3.88 -3.17 -1.21
C ILE A 25 -4.71 -2.79 -2.42
N ASP A 26 -4.70 -3.64 -3.45
CA ASP A 26 -5.32 -3.35 -4.77
C ASP A 26 -4.91 -1.97 -5.34
N GLY A 27 -3.66 -1.57 -5.08
CA GLY A 27 -3.09 -0.29 -5.54
C GLY A 27 -3.36 0.91 -4.63
N ILE A 28 -4.04 0.73 -3.50
CA ILE A 28 -4.45 1.80 -2.58
C ILE A 28 -3.69 1.69 -1.25
N ASP A 29 -3.11 2.78 -0.75
CA ASP A 29 -2.55 2.86 0.61
C ASP A 29 -3.67 3.21 1.61
N PRO A 30 -4.04 2.30 2.54
CA PRO A 30 -5.12 2.54 3.51
C PRO A 30 -4.87 3.71 4.47
N TRP A 31 -3.61 4.11 4.64
CA TRP A 31 -3.17 5.13 5.59
C TRP A 31 -2.63 6.39 4.89
N LEU A 32 -2.93 6.59 3.61
CA LEU A 32 -2.44 7.74 2.84
C LEU A 32 -2.94 9.05 3.48
N PRO A 33 -2.05 9.96 3.91
CA PRO A 33 -2.49 11.24 4.44
C PRO A 33 -3.12 12.10 3.33
N ARG A 34 -3.96 13.08 3.70
CA ARG A 34 -4.67 13.95 2.74
C ARG A 34 -3.74 14.71 1.77
N ARG A 35 -2.49 14.93 2.17
CA ARG A 35 -1.43 15.52 1.35
C ARG A 35 -0.19 14.65 1.44
N PRO A 36 -0.15 13.53 0.71
CA PRO A 36 1.02 12.66 0.72
C PRO A 36 2.18 13.36 0.02
N GLN A 37 3.35 13.29 0.63
CA GLN A 37 4.59 13.76 0.02
C GLN A 37 5.43 12.52 -0.28
N PRO A 38 5.72 12.25 -1.56
CA PRO A 38 6.64 11.18 -1.91
C PRO A 38 8.01 11.46 -1.29
N ALA A 39 8.59 10.45 -0.65
CA ALA A 39 9.83 10.62 0.10
C ALA A 39 10.67 9.33 0.06
N ILE A 40 11.97 9.50 -0.16
CA ILE A 40 12.97 8.44 0.11
C ILE A 40 13.29 8.50 1.61
N ALA A 41 12.35 8.07 2.42
CA ALA A 41 12.43 8.14 3.88
C ALA A 41 11.67 6.99 4.53
N CYS A 42 11.85 6.80 5.84
CA CYS A 42 10.95 5.95 6.63
C CYS A 42 9.69 6.73 7.01
N ARG A 43 8.54 6.07 6.91
CA ARG A 43 7.25 6.57 7.38
C ARG A 43 7.01 6.06 8.79
N LEU A 44 6.74 6.97 9.70
CA LEU A 44 6.39 6.63 11.08
C LEU A 44 4.88 6.55 11.22
N TYR A 45 4.43 5.44 11.80
CA TYR A 45 3.04 5.22 12.18
C TYR A 45 2.89 5.48 13.68
N PRO A 46 1.71 5.89 14.16
CA PRO A 46 1.47 6.19 15.57
C PRO A 46 1.30 4.90 16.40
N THR A 47 2.26 3.99 16.30
CA THR A 47 2.33 2.73 17.03
C THR A 47 3.70 2.62 17.71
N THR A 48 3.81 1.76 18.72
CA THR A 48 5.06 1.56 19.48
C THR A 48 6.24 1.16 18.59
N ASP A 49 5.98 0.37 17.54
CA ASP A 49 7.01 -0.14 16.65
C ASP A 49 7.26 0.76 15.43
N GLY A 50 6.51 1.86 15.30
CA GLY A 50 6.58 2.74 14.13
C GLY A 50 6.08 2.10 12.83
N LEU A 51 5.35 0.98 12.93
CA LEU A 51 4.78 0.20 11.83
C LEU A 51 3.24 0.34 11.82
N PRO A 52 2.55 0.06 10.69
CA PRO A 52 1.09 -0.02 10.71
C PRO A 52 0.61 -1.04 11.75
N ASP A 53 -0.49 -0.72 12.43
CA ASP A 53 -1.09 -1.65 13.37
C ASP A 53 -1.54 -2.93 12.64
N ARG A 54 -1.30 -4.09 13.25
CA ARG A 54 -1.60 -5.38 12.63
C ARG A 54 -3.09 -5.62 12.47
N GLN A 55 -3.92 -5.16 13.41
CA GLN A 55 -5.37 -5.30 13.31
C GLN A 55 -5.91 -4.38 12.23
N GLU A 56 -5.40 -3.16 12.12
CA GLU A 56 -5.75 -2.25 11.02
C GLU A 56 -5.39 -2.84 9.65
N LEU A 57 -4.19 -3.41 9.50
CA LEU A 57 -3.78 -4.07 8.25
C LEU A 57 -4.70 -5.26 7.92
N ALA A 58 -5.03 -6.10 8.91
CA ALA A 58 -5.93 -7.23 8.71
C ALA A 58 -7.35 -6.76 8.31
N ALA A 59 -7.86 -5.70 8.94
CA ALA A 59 -9.14 -5.11 8.60
C ALA A 59 -9.16 -4.54 7.17
N ALA A 60 -8.09 -3.84 6.76
CA ALA A 60 -7.96 -3.29 5.41
C ALA A 60 -7.93 -4.41 4.34
N LEU A 61 -7.21 -5.50 4.59
CA LEU A 61 -7.18 -6.68 3.72
C LEU A 61 -8.56 -7.34 3.61
N HIS A 62 -9.27 -7.51 4.74
CA HIS A 62 -10.63 -8.04 4.74
C HIS A 62 -11.60 -7.16 3.95
N ALA A 63 -11.55 -5.84 4.14
CA ALA A 63 -12.42 -4.89 3.44
C ALA A 63 -12.19 -4.93 1.92
N ALA A 64 -10.93 -4.98 1.48
CA ALA A 64 -10.60 -5.12 0.06
C ALA A 64 -11.13 -6.44 -0.52
N ALA A 65 -10.94 -7.55 0.19
CA ALA A 65 -11.41 -8.87 -0.24
C ALA A 65 -12.95 -8.97 -0.39
N VAL A 66 -13.70 -8.25 0.44
CA VAL A 66 -15.18 -8.21 0.36
C VAL A 66 -15.65 -7.28 -0.78
N THR A 67 -14.92 -6.20 -1.03
CA THR A 67 -15.30 -5.16 -2.00
C THR A 67 -14.93 -5.54 -3.44
N THR A 68 -13.84 -6.27 -3.64
CA THR A 68 -13.36 -6.65 -4.97
C THR A 68 -14.29 -7.71 -5.58
N PRO A 69 -15.04 -7.43 -6.66
CA PRO A 69 -15.87 -8.44 -7.30
C PRO A 69 -14.95 -9.55 -7.80
N ARG A 70 -15.22 -10.77 -7.34
CA ARG A 70 -14.51 -11.97 -7.77
C ARG A 70 -14.52 -12.03 -9.29
N ARG A 71 -13.38 -11.75 -9.94
CA ARG A 71 -13.19 -11.98 -11.38
C ARG A 71 -13.50 -13.45 -11.64
N GLN A 72 -14.69 -13.75 -12.17
CA GLN A 72 -15.02 -15.07 -12.66
C GLN A 72 -14.23 -15.26 -13.96
N SER A 73 -13.41 -16.31 -14.03
CA SER A 73 -12.79 -16.75 -15.26
C SER A 73 -13.87 -17.11 -16.28
N PRO A 74 -13.73 -16.78 -17.58
CA PRO A 74 -14.64 -17.30 -18.59
C PRO A 74 -14.50 -18.83 -18.60
N GLN A 75 -15.57 -19.54 -18.25
CA GLN A 75 -15.69 -20.97 -18.50
C GLN A 75 -15.83 -21.12 -20.03
N THR A 76 -14.73 -21.39 -20.74
CA THR A 76 -14.80 -21.85 -22.13
C THR A 76 -15.52 -23.19 -22.13
N ALA A 77 -16.69 -23.20 -22.77
CA ALA A 77 -17.48 -24.39 -23.09
C ALA A 77 -16.75 -25.29 -24.09
#